data_AF-A0A2V5Y8H6-F1
#
_entry.id   AF-A0A2V5Y8H6-F1
#
_cell.length_a   1.000
_cell.length_b   1.000
_cell.length_c   1.000
_cell.angle_alpha   90.00
_cell.angle_beta   90.00
_cell.angle_gamma   90.00
#
_symmetry.space_group_name_H-M   'P 1'
#
loop_
_entity.id
_entity.type
_entity.pdbx_description
1 polymer ?
#
loop_
_entity_poly.entity_id
_entity_poly.type
_entity_poly.pdbx_seq_one_letter_code
_entity_poly.pdbx_strand_id
1 'polypeptide(L)'
;SFPSGATGFAPIPLLRLRFRTIVVASSDDPYVTLSRARTFATAWGSDFVIIGEAGHINSDSGVDDWPEGLALLNTLRKIPNKVGRSKRLLSDRASMKTGPFVARR
;
A
#
# COMPACT_ATOMS: atom_id res chain seq x y z
N SER A 1 -8.06 -4.55 -23.22
CA SER A 1 -8.95 -3.36 -23.16
C SER A 1 -10.19 -3.75 -22.37
N PHE A 2 -10.75 -2.85 -21.56
CA PHE A 2 -11.92 -3.17 -20.73
C PHE A 2 -13.16 -3.38 -21.62
N PRO A 3 -14.06 -4.35 -21.32
CA PRO A 3 -15.17 -4.70 -22.19
C PRO A 3 -16.14 -3.51 -22.40
N SER A 4 -16.71 -3.43 -23.60
CA SER A 4 -17.75 -2.45 -23.92
C SER A 4 -19.00 -2.70 -23.07
N GLY A 5 -19.51 -1.65 -22.41
CA GLY A 5 -20.73 -1.70 -21.58
C GLY A 5 -20.49 -1.36 -20.10
N ALA A 6 -19.27 -1.54 -19.59
CA ALA A 6 -18.92 -1.08 -18.25
C ALA A 6 -18.66 0.44 -18.26
N THR A 7 -19.61 1.22 -17.75
CA THR A 7 -19.51 2.69 -17.63
C THR A 7 -19.67 3.12 -16.17
N GLY A 8 -19.19 4.33 -15.82
CA GLY A 8 -19.33 4.90 -14.46
C GLY A 8 -18.20 4.58 -13.47
N PHE A 9 -17.19 3.80 -13.86
CA PHE A 9 -16.04 3.45 -13.01
C PHE A 9 -14.80 4.33 -13.22
N ALA A 10 -14.94 5.41 -13.99
CA ALA A 10 -13.87 6.36 -14.30
C ALA A 10 -14.27 7.80 -13.92
N PRO A 11 -13.33 8.61 -13.41
CA PRO A 11 -11.94 8.25 -13.10
C PRO A 11 -11.84 7.41 -11.81
N ILE A 12 -10.85 6.51 -11.76
CA ILE A 12 -10.54 5.76 -10.54
C ILE A 12 -9.86 6.72 -9.54
N PRO A 13 -10.36 6.87 -8.30
CA PRO A 13 -9.72 7.74 -7.32
C PRO A 13 -8.30 7.28 -6.97
N LEU A 14 -7.32 8.15 -7.12
CA LEU A 14 -5.91 7.89 -6.78
C LEU A 14 -5.53 8.57 -5.48
N LEU A 15 -6.21 8.21 -4.40
CA LEU A 15 -6.01 8.77 -3.06
C LEU A 15 -5.69 7.66 -2.05
N ARG A 16 -4.81 7.95 -1.11
CA ARG A 16 -4.40 6.99 -0.08
C ARG A 16 -5.59 6.59 0.80
N LEU A 17 -5.78 5.27 0.96
CA LEU A 17 -6.84 4.74 1.80
C LEU A 17 -6.47 4.84 3.29
N ARG A 18 -7.48 5.07 4.14
CA ARG A 18 -7.28 5.34 5.58
C ARG A 18 -7.22 4.08 6.45
N PHE A 19 -7.13 2.92 5.82
CA PHE A 19 -7.06 1.60 6.46
C PHE A 19 -6.12 0.70 5.66
N ARG A 20 -5.67 -0.39 6.28
CA ARG A 20 -4.76 -1.34 5.61
C ARG A 20 -5.49 -2.04 4.46
N THR A 21 -4.82 -2.15 3.33
CA THR A 21 -5.34 -2.77 2.11
C THR A 21 -4.26 -3.57 1.40
N ILE A 22 -4.68 -4.54 0.58
CA ILE A 22 -3.82 -5.33 -0.31
C ILE A 22 -4.43 -5.25 -1.70
N VAL A 23 -3.59 -4.98 -2.71
CA VAL A 23 -3.94 -5.14 -4.12
C VAL A 23 -3.31 -6.44 -4.60
N VAL A 24 -4.14 -7.34 -5.09
CA VAL A 24 -3.74 -8.61 -5.69
C VAL A 24 -3.87 -8.48 -7.20
N ALA A 25 -2.83 -8.85 -7.94
CA ALA A 25 -2.81 -8.74 -9.39
C ALA A 25 -2.35 -10.04 -10.05
N SER A 26 -2.96 -10.34 -11.18
CA SER A 26 -2.49 -11.38 -12.10
C SER A 26 -1.49 -10.79 -13.10
N SER A 27 -0.54 -11.59 -13.56
CA SER A 27 0.42 -11.18 -14.60
C SER A 27 -0.16 -11.19 -16.02
N ASP A 28 -1.25 -11.94 -16.25
CA ASP A 28 -1.93 -12.13 -17.54
C ASP A 28 -3.34 -11.53 -17.58
N ASP A 29 -3.67 -10.58 -16.68
CA ASP A 29 -4.97 -9.92 -16.66
C ASP A 29 -5.24 -9.14 -17.97
N PRO A 30 -6.30 -9.48 -18.74
CA PRO A 30 -6.60 -8.84 -20.04
C PRO A 30 -7.14 -7.41 -19.94
N TYR A 31 -7.56 -7.00 -18.74
CA TYR A 31 -8.24 -5.74 -18.47
C TYR A 31 -7.36 -4.74 -17.72
N VAL A 32 -6.45 -5.21 -16.85
CA VAL A 32 -5.57 -4.35 -16.06
C VAL A 32 -4.12 -4.82 -16.12
N THR A 33 -3.25 -4.02 -16.71
CA THR A 33 -1.81 -4.33 -16.74
C THR A 33 -1.19 -4.28 -15.34
N LEU A 34 -0.14 -5.07 -15.11
CA LEU A 34 0.61 -5.05 -13.85
C LEU A 34 1.12 -3.64 -13.47
N SER A 35 1.56 -2.85 -14.45
CA SER A 35 2.02 -1.47 -14.23
C SER A 35 0.89 -0.58 -13.70
N ARG A 36 -0.32 -0.73 -14.27
CA ARG A 36 -1.51 0.00 -13.83
C ARG A 36 -1.98 -0.45 -12.45
N ALA A 37 -2.00 -1.76 -12.18
CA ALA A 37 -2.31 -2.30 -10.86
C ALA A 37 -1.33 -1.79 -9.78
N ARG A 38 -0.03 -1.73 -10.10
CA ARG A 38 1.00 -1.16 -9.22
C ARG A 38 0.81 0.33 -8.96
N THR A 39 0.34 1.08 -9.97
CA THR A 39 -0.03 2.50 -9.81
C THR A 39 -1.15 2.65 -8.79
N PHE A 40 -2.19 1.81 -8.87
CA PHE A 40 -3.29 1.81 -7.89
C PHE A 40 -2.80 1.45 -6.49
N ALA A 41 -2.03 0.37 -6.35
CA ALA A 41 -1.48 -0.05 -5.05
C ALA A 41 -0.64 1.07 -4.40
N THR A 42 0.18 1.75 -5.20
CA THR A 42 1.00 2.87 -4.73
C THR A 42 0.13 4.05 -4.29
N ALA A 43 -0.84 4.46 -5.12
CA ALA A 43 -1.73 5.56 -4.82
C ALA A 43 -2.58 5.31 -3.56
N TRP A 44 -3.09 4.09 -3.41
CA TRP A 44 -3.91 3.69 -2.27
C TRP A 44 -3.10 3.39 -1.02
N GLY A 45 -1.77 3.23 -1.14
CA GLY A 45 -0.90 2.86 -0.03
C GLY A 45 -1.07 1.41 0.43
N SER A 46 -1.44 0.54 -0.51
CA SER A 46 -1.70 -0.88 -0.30
C SER A 46 -0.42 -1.72 -0.40
N ASP A 47 -0.40 -2.86 0.27
CA ASP A 47 0.55 -3.92 -0.08
C ASP A 47 0.22 -4.44 -1.49
N PHE A 48 1.22 -4.83 -2.28
CA PHE A 48 1.03 -5.29 -3.66
C PHE A 48 1.52 -6.73 -3.81
N VAL A 49 0.62 -7.63 -4.24
CA VAL A 49 0.90 -9.06 -4.41
C VAL A 49 0.61 -9.47 -5.84
N ILE A 50 1.55 -10.19 -6.46
CA ILE A 50 1.38 -10.80 -7.79
C ILE A 50 1.26 -12.31 -7.59
N ILE A 51 0.21 -12.92 -8.14
CA ILE A 51 -0.10 -14.35 -7.91
C ILE A 51 0.25 -15.25 -9.11
N GLY A 52 0.96 -14.72 -10.11
CA GLY A 52 1.24 -15.43 -11.36
C GLY A 52 0.11 -15.25 -12.38
N GLU A 53 -0.05 -16.23 -13.26
CA GLU A 53 -1.06 -16.27 -14.31
C GLU A 53 -2.39 -16.83 -13.74
N ALA A 54 -3.33 -15.93 -13.53
CA ALA A 54 -4.64 -16.18 -12.91
C ALA A 54 -5.76 -15.36 -13.59
N GLY A 55 -5.57 -14.97 -14.85
CA GLY A 55 -6.53 -14.22 -15.65
C GLY A 55 -7.00 -12.93 -14.95
N HIS A 56 -8.31 -12.72 -14.90
CA HIS A 56 -8.91 -11.56 -14.22
C HIS A 56 -9.38 -11.87 -12.79
N ILE A 57 -8.97 -13.00 -12.21
CA ILE A 57 -9.32 -13.45 -10.85
C ILE A 57 -10.85 -13.40 -10.61
N ASN A 58 -11.62 -13.82 -11.61
CA ASN A 58 -13.07 -13.96 -11.57
C ASN A 58 -13.47 -15.46 -11.57
N SER A 59 -14.77 -15.75 -11.61
CA SER A 59 -15.28 -17.13 -11.67
C SER A 59 -14.75 -17.95 -12.85
N ASP A 60 -14.40 -17.28 -13.94
CA ASP A 60 -13.95 -17.92 -15.18
C ASP A 60 -12.43 -18.08 -15.23
N SER A 61 -11.71 -17.61 -14.20
CA SER A 61 -10.24 -17.61 -14.15
C SER A 61 -9.66 -18.93 -13.62
N GLY A 62 -10.49 -19.92 -13.29
CA GLY A 62 -10.03 -21.23 -12.82
C GLY A 62 -9.36 -21.22 -11.44
N VAL A 63 -9.71 -20.25 -10.59
CA VAL A 63 -9.18 -20.12 -9.22
C VAL A 63 -9.94 -20.96 -8.17
N ASP A 64 -11.01 -21.65 -8.57
CA ASP A 64 -11.88 -22.49 -7.73
C ASP A 64 -12.23 -21.81 -6.37
N ASP A 65 -12.02 -22.50 -5.25
CA ASP A 65 -12.25 -21.99 -3.89
C ASP A 65 -11.18 -20.98 -3.42
N TRP A 66 -10.15 -20.75 -4.23
CA TRP A 66 -9.07 -19.78 -4.05
C TRP A 66 -8.46 -19.71 -2.63
N PRO A 67 -7.82 -20.79 -2.16
CA PRO A 67 -7.20 -20.84 -0.82
C PRO A 67 -6.11 -19.78 -0.62
N GLU A 68 -5.41 -19.37 -1.68
CA GLU A 68 -4.42 -18.29 -1.65
C GLU A 68 -5.08 -16.95 -1.31
N GLY A 69 -6.27 -16.68 -1.87
CA GLY A 69 -7.07 -15.49 -1.53
C GLY A 69 -7.45 -15.47 -0.05
N LEU A 70 -7.86 -16.61 0.50
CA LEU A 70 -8.14 -16.76 1.94
C LEU A 70 -6.90 -16.54 2.80
N ALA A 71 -5.74 -17.03 2.36
CA ALA A 71 -4.47 -16.79 3.05
C ALA A 71 -4.14 -15.29 3.08
N LEU A 72 -4.29 -14.58 1.95
CA LEU A 72 -4.09 -13.13 1.85
C LEU A 72 -5.06 -12.36 2.77
N LEU A 73 -6.34 -12.72 2.80
CA LEU A 73 -7.31 -12.15 3.73
C LEU A 73 -6.88 -12.37 5.19
N ASN A 74 -6.42 -13.57 5.53
CA ASN A 74 -5.92 -13.85 6.88
C ASN A 74 -4.69 -13.01 7.23
N THR A 75 -3.82 -12.69 6.26
CA THR A 75 -2.74 -11.72 6.50
C THR A 75 -3.29 -10.31 6.73
N LEU A 76 -4.36 -9.91 6.04
CA LEU A 76 -4.99 -8.59 6.19
C LEU A 76 -5.64 -8.41 7.57
N ARG A 77 -6.29 -9.46 8.06
CA ARG A 77 -6.98 -9.50 9.37
C ARG A 77 -6.03 -9.44 10.56
N LYS A 78 -4.79 -9.93 10.41
CA LYS A 78 -3.78 -9.81 11.45
C LYS A 78 -3.46 -8.32 11.61
N ILE A 79 -3.68 -7.78 12.81
CA ILE A 79 -3.18 -6.45 13.17
C ILE A 79 -1.67 -6.50 12.94
N PRO A 80 -1.10 -5.67 12.06
CA PRO A 80 0.34 -5.61 11.92
C PRO A 80 0.90 -5.27 13.29
N ASN A 81 1.73 -6.15 13.85
CA ASN A 81 2.54 -5.77 15.00
C ASN A 81 3.24 -4.47 14.62
N LYS A 82 3.04 -3.41 15.40
CA LYS A 82 3.75 -2.16 15.18
C LYS A 82 5.24 -2.50 15.18
N VAL A 83 5.86 -2.56 14.00
CA VAL A 83 7.32 -2.53 13.89
C VAL A 83 7.71 -1.27 14.65
N GLY A 84 8.44 -1.48 15.75
CA GLY A 84 8.64 -0.45 16.76
C GLY A 84 9.05 0.86 16.10
N ARG A 85 8.31 1.94 16.37
CA ARG A 85 8.92 3.26 16.23
C ARG A 85 10.12 3.22 17.16
N SER A 86 11.33 3.13 16.60
CA SER A 86 12.56 3.34 17.35
C SER A 86 12.35 4.59 18.20
N LYS A 87 12.35 4.43 19.53
CA LYS A 87 12.40 5.55 20.45
C LYS A 87 13.59 6.39 19.98
N ARG A 88 13.32 7.55 19.38
CA ARG A 88 14.33 8.59 19.24
C ARG A 88 14.63 9.00 20.68
N LEU A 89 15.69 8.44 21.28
CA LEU A 89 16.25 8.96 22.52
C LEU A 89 16.69 10.39 22.18
N LEU A 90 15.88 11.36 22.56
CA LEU A 90 16.35 12.72 22.80
C LEU A 90 16.96 12.66 24.20
N SER A 91 18.18 12.14 24.30
CA SER A 91 19.01 12.34 25.49
C SER A 91 19.70 13.70 25.37
N ASP A 92 19.51 14.46 26.44
CA ASP A 92 20.43 15.43 27.01
C ASP A 92 20.41 16.86 26.47
N ARG A 93 19.54 17.65 27.12
CA ARG A 93 19.87 19.01 27.54
C ARG A 93 21.21 18.98 28.31
N ALA A 94 22.27 19.45 27.67
CA ALA A 94 23.42 20.00 28.37
C ALA A 94 23.34 21.54 28.30
N SER A 95 23.02 22.13 29.44
CA SER A 95 23.18 23.54 29.75
C SER A 95 24.66 23.92 29.67
N MET A 96 25.02 24.94 28.87
CA MET A 96 26.29 25.65 29.06
C MET A 96 26.27 27.09 28.52
N LYS A 97 25.99 27.99 29.46
CA LYS A 97 26.65 29.29 29.74
C LYS A 97 26.64 30.38 28.65
N THR A 98 25.82 31.40 28.94
CA THR A 98 25.96 32.79 28.51
C THR A 98 27.34 33.36 28.82
N GLY A 99 28.06 33.87 27.82
CA GLY A 99 29.21 34.75 27.97
C GLY A 99 28.81 36.22 27.77
N PRO A 100 29.50 37.20 28.39
CA PRO A 100 29.10 38.60 28.31
C PRO A 100 29.51 39.21 26.96
N PHE A 101 28.56 39.85 26.29
CA PHE A 101 28.82 40.67 25.11
C PHE A 101 29.32 42.05 25.57
N VAL A 102 30.60 42.35 25.30
CA VAL A 102 31.17 43.68 25.54
C VAL A 102 30.84 44.57 24.34
N ALA A 103 30.04 45.61 24.59
CA ALA A 103 29.82 46.70 23.64
C ALA A 103 31.10 47.54 23.50
N ARG A 104 31.58 47.71 22.27
CA ARG A 104 32.52 48.79 21.93
C ARG A 104 31.75 49.90 21.21
N ARG A 105 32.12 51.12 21.57
CA ARG A 105 31.57 52.41 21.13
C ARG A 105 31.74 52.63 19.63
#